data_AF-I1CL92-F1
#
_entry.id   AF-I1CL92-F1
#
_cell.length_a   1.000
_cell.length_b   1.000
_cell.length_c   1.000
_cell.angle_alpha   90.00
_cell.angle_beta   90.00
_cell.angle_gamma   90.00
#
_symmetry.space_group_name_H-M   'P 1'
#
loop_
_entity.id
_entity.type
_entity.pdbx_description
1 polymer ?
#
loop_
_entity_poly.entity_id
_entity_poly.type
_entity_poly.pdbx_seq_one_letter_code
_entity_poly.pdbx_strand_id
1 'polypeptide(L)'
;MTAIPLYYIRFLKPPPTEYLIGQQFTIVWTVESDLGDCTYWEPISIVCSLQGSSQLGLRVLNTKRKRSGSALGDSPLSRDIMLTYDPLQGGGTVNKLVIEPLPGKSLPLGHSVSIQFGMFLSPSSRTSQAHGVWQNAYLFSDSLWLIPTWSSPIEAKAAKQRHGEAVSGNQAERIMRVNENKVIRIREDAVQSIARHIWDCGLSMCQFIKENKDELKNYDTLLELGNHKKRKA
;
A
#
# COMPACT_ATOMS: atom_id res chain seq x y z
N MET A 1 -8.07 21.39 29.56
CA MET A 1 -7.02 20.85 28.69
C MET A 1 -7.70 20.25 27.48
N THR A 2 -7.34 20.67 26.27
CA THR A 2 -7.83 20.04 25.04
C THR A 2 -7.27 18.62 24.96
N ALA A 3 -8.13 17.64 24.71
CA ALA A 3 -7.68 16.27 24.52
C ALA A 3 -6.77 16.19 23.29
N ILE A 4 -5.62 15.52 23.43
CA ILE A 4 -4.73 15.25 22.31
C ILE A 4 -5.45 14.28 21.35
N PRO A 5 -5.56 14.60 20.05
CA PRO A 5 -6.28 13.77 19.09
C PRO A 5 -5.60 12.41 18.84
N LEU A 6 -6.40 11.44 18.42
CA LEU A 6 -6.00 10.08 18.07
C LEU A 6 -6.04 9.90 16.55
N TYR A 7 -4.93 9.44 15.99
CA TYR A 7 -4.81 9.07 14.58
C TYR A 7 -4.33 7.62 14.48
N TYR A 8 -4.77 6.92 13.45
CA TYR A 8 -4.49 5.52 13.19
C TYR A 8 -3.74 5.38 11.88
N ILE A 9 -2.70 4.55 11.90
CA ILE A 9 -2.16 4.00 10.66
C ILE A 9 -3.17 2.97 10.15
N ARG A 10 -3.52 3.00 8.86
CA ARG A 10 -4.52 2.09 8.29
C ARG A 10 -4.10 1.57 6.94
N PHE A 11 -4.32 0.27 6.70
CA PHE A 11 -4.17 -0.31 5.38
C PHE A 11 -5.41 0.00 4.53
N LEU A 12 -5.19 0.67 3.39
CA LEU A 12 -6.17 0.77 2.31
C LEU A 12 -6.04 -0.43 1.36
N LYS A 13 -4.81 -0.89 1.14
CA LYS A 13 -4.48 -2.17 0.51
C LYS A 13 -3.53 -2.93 1.43
N PRO A 14 -4.03 -3.90 2.22
CA PRO A 14 -3.19 -4.67 3.14
C PRO A 14 -2.22 -5.59 2.37
N PRO A 15 -1.18 -6.11 3.05
CA PRO A 15 -0.38 -7.20 2.49
C PRO A 15 -1.26 -8.44 2.25
N PRO A 16 -0.85 -9.35 1.34
CA PRO A 16 -1.63 -10.55 1.05
C PRO A 16 -1.65 -11.50 2.26
N THR A 17 -2.73 -12.27 2.40
CA THR A 17 -2.87 -13.29 3.47
C THR A 17 -2.08 -14.55 3.20
N GLU A 18 -1.76 -14.83 1.93
CA GLU A 18 -0.87 -15.90 1.50
C GLU A 18 0.24 -15.31 0.66
N TYR A 19 1.46 -15.75 0.88
CA TYR A 19 2.62 -15.15 0.23
C TYR A 19 3.68 -16.19 -0.11
N LEU A 20 4.09 -16.21 -1.38
CA LEU A 20 5.25 -16.99 -1.81
C LEU A 20 6.52 -16.19 -1.57
N ILE A 21 7.46 -16.76 -0.80
CA ILE A 21 8.73 -16.11 -0.50
C ILE A 21 9.45 -15.68 -1.79
N GLY A 22 9.91 -14.42 -1.82
CA GLY A 22 10.50 -13.77 -3.00
C GLY A 22 9.51 -13.12 -3.98
N GLN A 23 8.19 -13.24 -3.79
CA GLN A 23 7.19 -12.58 -4.64
C GLN A 23 7.09 -11.08 -4.35
N GLN A 24 6.79 -10.26 -5.35
CA GLN A 24 6.52 -8.84 -5.12
C GLN A 24 5.06 -8.61 -4.73
N PHE A 25 4.84 -7.71 -3.78
CA PHE A 25 3.51 -7.21 -3.44
C PHE A 25 3.53 -5.70 -3.19
N THR A 26 2.33 -5.12 -3.17
CA THR A 26 2.11 -3.70 -2.92
C THR A 26 1.26 -3.54 -1.67
N ILE A 27 1.60 -2.56 -0.84
CA ILE A 27 0.73 -2.07 0.22
C ILE A 27 0.36 -0.60 -0.06
N VAL A 28 -0.84 -0.24 0.35
CA VAL A 28 -1.30 1.16 0.40
C VAL A 28 -1.82 1.40 1.80
N TRP A 29 -1.37 2.47 2.42
CA TRP A 29 -1.77 2.82 3.78
C TRP A 29 -1.89 4.33 3.94
N THR A 30 -2.58 4.74 5.00
CA THR A 30 -2.88 6.13 5.33
C THR A 30 -2.74 6.38 6.84
N VAL A 31 -2.80 7.65 7.23
CA VAL A 31 -2.94 8.08 8.61
C VAL A 31 -4.17 8.98 8.72
N GLU A 32 -5.14 8.56 9.51
CA GLU A 32 -6.44 9.24 9.65
C GLU A 32 -6.99 9.13 11.07
N SER A 33 -7.96 9.97 11.43
CA SER A 33 -8.67 9.92 12.71
C SER A 33 -9.39 8.58 12.93
N ASP A 34 -9.89 8.37 14.14
CA ASP A 34 -10.65 7.17 14.53
C ASP A 34 -11.82 6.85 13.59
N LEU A 35 -12.55 7.87 13.15
CA LEU A 35 -13.70 7.70 12.26
C LEU A 35 -13.32 7.79 10.76
N GLY A 36 -12.05 8.01 10.44
CA GLY A 36 -11.58 8.24 9.06
C GLY A 36 -12.11 9.54 8.44
N ASP A 37 -12.65 10.45 9.25
CA ASP A 37 -13.22 11.73 8.83
C ASP A 37 -12.16 12.84 8.67
N CYS A 38 -10.98 12.66 9.28
CA CYS A 38 -9.85 13.58 9.17
C CYS A 38 -8.59 12.86 8.70
N THR A 39 -8.09 13.19 7.50
CA THR A 39 -6.76 12.75 7.04
C THR A 39 -5.67 13.56 7.72
N TYR A 40 -4.57 12.91 8.09
CA TYR A 40 -3.37 13.61 8.54
C TYR A 40 -2.58 14.16 7.35
N TRP A 41 -2.17 15.42 7.42
CA TRP A 41 -1.64 16.18 6.29
C TRP A 41 -0.12 16.45 6.32
N GLU A 42 0.59 15.97 7.34
CA GLU A 42 2.03 16.19 7.44
C GLU A 42 2.83 14.89 7.24
N PRO A 43 4.11 14.97 6.88
CA PRO A 43 4.93 13.78 6.76
C PRO A 43 5.21 13.09 8.10
N ILE A 44 5.11 11.76 8.14
CA ILE A 44 5.45 10.94 9.32
C ILE A 44 6.41 9.83 8.93
N SER A 45 7.50 9.66 9.69
CA SER A 45 8.36 8.49 9.58
C SER A 45 7.77 7.30 10.36
N ILE A 46 7.56 6.19 9.65
CA ILE A 46 6.98 4.95 10.16
C ILE A 46 7.98 3.82 10.02
N VAL A 47 8.07 2.97 11.04
CA VAL A 47 8.74 1.67 10.94
C VAL A 47 7.72 0.64 10.52
N CYS A 48 8.01 -0.06 9.44
CA CYS A 48 7.33 -1.26 9.04
C CYS A 48 8.17 -2.47 9.47
N SER A 49 7.57 -3.42 10.19
CA SER A 49 8.29 -4.55 10.80
C SER A 49 7.61 -5.89 10.52
N LEU A 50 8.43 -6.90 10.26
CA LEU A 50 7.98 -8.29 10.12
C LEU A 50 8.04 -9.03 11.46
N GLN A 51 6.86 -9.47 11.91
CA GLN A 51 6.65 -10.21 13.15
C GLN A 51 6.38 -11.70 12.88
N GLY A 52 6.60 -12.55 13.88
CA GLY A 52 6.32 -13.99 13.79
C GLY A 52 7.45 -14.87 13.23
N SER A 53 8.45 -14.30 12.55
CA SER A 53 9.63 -15.04 12.08
C SER A 53 10.92 -14.25 12.24
N SER A 54 11.95 -14.89 12.80
CA SER A 54 13.30 -14.34 12.88
C SER A 54 14.17 -14.69 11.67
N GLN A 55 13.65 -15.52 10.76
CA GLN A 55 14.33 -16.00 9.55
C GLN A 55 14.03 -15.14 8.32
N LEU A 56 12.93 -14.39 8.35
CA LEU A 56 12.48 -13.57 7.24
C LEU A 56 12.79 -12.09 7.47
N GLY A 57 13.02 -11.39 6.36
CA GLY A 57 13.19 -9.94 6.31
C GLY A 57 12.33 -9.34 5.20
N LEU A 58 12.25 -8.01 5.22
CA LEU A 58 11.53 -7.15 4.30
C LEU A 58 12.51 -6.29 3.52
N ARG A 59 12.18 -6.06 2.24
CA ARG A 59 12.93 -5.20 1.36
C ARG A 59 12.00 -4.45 0.40
N VAL A 60 12.29 -3.17 0.19
CA VAL A 60 11.66 -2.33 -0.83
C VAL A 60 12.55 -2.33 -2.07
N LEU A 61 11.98 -2.72 -3.21
CA LEU A 61 12.66 -2.65 -4.50
C LEU A 61 12.37 -1.29 -5.16
N ASN A 62 13.40 -0.48 -5.37
CA ASN A 62 13.24 0.83 -6.00
C ASN A 62 13.09 0.72 -7.51
N THR A 63 12.03 1.30 -8.08
CA THR A 63 11.84 1.38 -9.54
C THR A 63 12.44 2.62 -10.19
N LYS A 64 12.77 3.65 -9.41
CA LYS A 64 13.28 4.93 -9.92
C LYS A 64 14.81 4.96 -9.89
N ARG A 65 15.48 4.21 -10.78
CA ARG A 65 16.88 4.45 -11.11
C ARG A 65 17.01 4.98 -12.53
N LYS A 66 17.18 6.30 -12.63
CA LYS A 66 17.89 6.93 -13.75
C LYS A 66 19.35 6.46 -13.69
N ARG A 67 19.89 6.13 -14.87
CA ARG A 67 21.29 5.82 -15.18
C ARG A 67 22.29 6.61 -14.31
N SER A 68 22.78 6.03 -13.23
CA SER A 68 24.10 6.35 -12.68
C SER A 68 24.64 5.11 -11.96
N GLY A 69 25.86 4.71 -12.32
CA GLY A 69 26.44 3.41 -12.03
C GLY A 69 26.95 3.24 -10.60
N SER A 70 26.09 3.36 -9.59
CA SER A 70 26.40 2.86 -8.23
C SER A 70 25.56 1.63 -7.92
N ALA A 71 26.19 0.52 -7.52
CA ALA A 71 25.53 -0.77 -7.26
C ALA A 71 24.83 -0.85 -5.88
N LEU A 72 24.23 0.22 -5.38
CA LEU A 72 23.43 0.25 -4.13
C LEU A 72 22.00 0.74 -4.40
N GLY A 73 21.16 -0.12 -4.97
CA GLY A 73 19.83 0.27 -5.48
C GLY A 73 18.61 -0.15 -4.68
N ASP A 74 18.74 -1.16 -3.83
CA ASP A 74 17.64 -1.66 -3.01
C ASP A 74 17.86 -1.29 -1.55
N SER A 75 16.77 -1.08 -0.81
CA SER A 75 16.88 -0.98 0.65
C SER A 75 17.50 -2.30 1.17
N PRO A 76 18.35 -2.27 2.21
CA PRO A 76 18.89 -3.49 2.77
C PRO A 76 17.74 -4.41 3.23
N LEU A 77 17.92 -5.71 3.04
CA LEU A 77 17.00 -6.71 3.59
C LEU A 77 17.09 -6.65 5.12
N SER A 78 15.98 -6.31 5.78
CA SER A 78 15.95 -6.09 7.22
C SER A 78 14.61 -6.54 7.79
N ARG A 79 14.54 -6.88 9.08
CA ARG A 79 13.24 -7.13 9.73
C ARG A 79 12.38 -5.87 9.80
N ASP A 80 13.05 -4.73 9.89
CA ASP A 80 12.45 -3.41 10.01
C ASP A 80 12.90 -2.54 8.85
N ILE A 81 11.94 -1.91 8.18
CA ILE A 81 12.19 -0.94 7.12
C ILE A 81 11.54 0.40 7.48
N MET A 82 12.23 1.48 7.13
CA MET A 82 11.74 2.83 7.30
C MET A 82 10.89 3.24 6.10
N LEU A 83 9.68 3.73 6.37
CA LEU A 83 8.78 4.31 5.39
C LEU A 83 8.42 5.73 5.81
N THR A 84 8.15 6.60 4.85
CA THR A 84 7.65 7.94 5.11
C THR A 84 6.24 8.04 4.56
N TYR A 85 5.29 8.34 5.44
CA TYR A 85 3.98 8.85 5.04
C TYR A 85 4.17 10.26 4.52
N ASP A 86 3.74 10.54 3.30
CA ASP A 86 3.63 11.91 2.77
C ASP A 86 2.34 12.01 1.95
N PRO A 87 1.29 12.66 2.51
CA PRO A 87 -0.01 12.74 1.84
C PRO A 87 0.06 13.50 0.51
N LEU A 88 1.02 14.40 0.34
CA LEU A 88 1.20 15.18 -0.89
C LEU A 88 1.93 14.38 -1.98
N GLN A 89 2.59 13.28 -1.63
CA GLN A 89 3.28 12.39 -2.58
C GLN A 89 2.54 11.07 -2.83
N GLY A 90 1.24 11.02 -2.54
CA GLY A 90 0.40 9.83 -2.72
C GLY A 90 0.30 8.94 -1.47
N GLY A 91 0.51 9.53 -0.29
CA GLY A 91 0.34 8.88 1.01
C GLY A 91 1.33 7.75 1.25
N GLY A 92 0.88 6.71 1.95
CA GLY A 92 1.66 5.53 2.27
C GLY A 92 1.62 4.47 1.16
N THR A 93 2.08 4.77 -0.05
CA THR A 93 2.09 3.76 -1.14
C THR A 93 3.48 3.12 -1.29
N VAL A 94 3.57 1.79 -1.15
CA VAL A 94 4.81 1.03 -1.39
C VAL A 94 4.58 -0.07 -2.41
N ASN A 95 5.06 0.15 -3.63
CA ASN A 95 4.67 -0.65 -4.80
C ASN A 95 5.42 -1.98 -4.99
N LYS A 96 6.61 -2.15 -4.39
CA LYS A 96 7.43 -3.36 -4.60
C LYS A 96 8.10 -3.80 -3.31
N LEU A 97 7.30 -4.30 -2.38
CA LEU A 97 7.79 -5.00 -1.21
C LEU A 97 8.05 -6.46 -1.55
N VAL A 98 9.10 -7.01 -0.95
CA VAL A 98 9.42 -8.43 -1.00
C VAL A 98 9.81 -8.87 0.41
N ILE A 99 9.28 -10.03 0.81
CA ILE A 99 9.71 -10.80 1.98
C ILE A 99 10.62 -11.93 1.52
N GLU A 100 11.80 -12.04 2.14
CA GLU A 100 12.87 -12.98 1.78
C GLU A 100 13.58 -13.53 3.02
N PRO A 101 14.28 -14.67 2.90
CA PRO A 101 15.12 -15.18 3.98
C PRO A 101 16.29 -14.25 4.25
N LEU A 102 16.55 -13.95 5.53
CA LEU A 102 17.73 -13.21 5.96
C LEU A 102 19.00 -14.02 5.67
N PRO A 103 20.17 -13.36 5.50
CA PRO A 103 21.43 -14.04 5.29
C PRO A 103 21.71 -15.09 6.38
N GLY A 104 22.03 -16.32 5.96
CA GLY A 104 22.28 -17.44 6.88
C GLY A 104 21.03 -18.04 7.54
N LYS A 105 19.82 -17.59 7.19
CA LYS A 105 18.56 -18.05 7.77
C LYS A 105 17.59 -18.59 6.72
N SER A 106 18.06 -19.52 5.89
CA SER A 106 17.22 -20.15 4.86
C SER A 106 16.06 -20.94 5.45
N LEU A 107 14.91 -20.89 4.78
CA LEU A 107 13.77 -21.77 5.07
C LEU A 107 13.79 -22.99 4.13
N PRO A 108 13.56 -24.21 4.64
CA PRO A 108 13.49 -25.38 3.79
C PRO A 108 12.30 -25.30 2.83
N LEU A 109 12.45 -25.85 1.63
CA LEU A 109 11.36 -25.90 0.65
C LEU A 109 10.15 -26.67 1.22
N GLY A 110 8.95 -26.18 0.89
CA GLY A 110 7.68 -26.71 1.36
C GLY A 110 7.23 -26.19 2.73
N HIS A 111 8.09 -25.52 3.48
CA HIS A 111 7.72 -24.97 4.79
C HIS A 111 6.87 -23.71 4.65
N SER A 112 5.84 -23.59 5.50
CA SER A 112 5.05 -22.38 5.71
C SER A 112 5.39 -21.78 7.08
N VAL A 113 5.43 -20.44 7.16
CA VAL A 113 5.60 -19.70 8.41
C VAL A 113 4.52 -18.64 8.48
N SER A 114 3.83 -18.57 9.63
CA SER A 114 2.87 -17.50 9.90
C SER A 114 3.61 -16.25 10.36
N ILE A 115 3.44 -15.15 9.63
CA ILE A 115 4.05 -13.85 9.94
C ILE A 115 2.99 -12.76 9.99
N GLN A 116 3.32 -11.61 10.55
CA GLN A 116 2.45 -10.43 10.53
C GLN A 116 3.25 -9.19 10.17
N PHE A 117 2.57 -8.26 9.51
CA PHE A 117 3.12 -6.98 9.12
C PHE A 117 2.64 -5.92 10.11
N GLY A 118 3.55 -5.30 10.84
CA GLY A 118 3.25 -4.21 11.75
C GLY A 118 3.75 -2.88 11.22
N MET A 119 2.99 -1.80 11.45
CA MET A 119 3.42 -0.43 11.15
C MET A 119 3.30 0.43 12.39
N PHE A 120 4.39 1.13 12.73
CA PHE A 120 4.58 1.81 14.00
C PHE A 120 5.20 3.18 13.79
N LEU A 121 4.95 4.13 14.68
CA LEU A 121 5.71 5.39 14.69
C LEU A 121 7.21 5.10 14.76
N SER A 122 8.03 5.76 13.95
CA SER A 122 9.48 5.59 13.99
C SER A 122 10.03 5.94 15.38
N PRO A 123 10.97 5.17 15.96
CA PRO A 123 11.65 5.53 17.20
C PRO A 123 12.18 6.96 17.23
N SER A 124 12.69 7.45 16.10
CA SER A 124 13.21 8.83 15.95
C SER A 124 12.13 9.91 16.02
N SER A 125 10.86 9.53 15.89
CA SER A 125 9.70 10.42 15.83
C SER A 125 8.80 10.28 17.06
N ARG A 126 9.11 9.35 17.97
CA ARG A 126 8.37 9.15 19.23
C ARG A 126 8.85 10.17 20.26
N THR A 127 7.93 10.70 21.04
CA THR A 127 8.29 11.23 22.36
C THR A 127 8.48 10.07 23.34
N SER A 128 9.01 10.34 24.53
CA SER A 128 9.15 9.32 25.58
C SER A 128 7.80 8.85 26.14
N GLN A 129 6.70 9.51 25.80
CA GLN A 129 5.38 9.21 26.31
C GLN A 129 4.70 8.11 25.48
N ALA A 130 4.52 6.95 26.10
CA ALA A 130 3.68 5.87 25.57
C ALA A 130 2.22 6.05 25.98
N HIS A 131 1.28 5.59 25.16
CA HIS A 131 -0.13 5.62 25.52
C HIS A 131 -0.45 4.56 26.60
N GLY A 132 -1.29 4.89 27.58
CA GLY A 132 -1.63 3.99 28.69
C GLY A 132 -2.59 2.83 28.34
N VAL A 133 -3.14 2.85 27.12
CA VAL A 133 -4.15 1.87 26.63
C VAL A 133 -3.65 1.11 25.41
N TRP A 134 -3.22 1.81 24.35
CA TRP A 134 -2.79 1.20 23.10
C TRP A 134 -1.30 0.84 23.13
N GLN A 135 -1.00 -0.44 22.96
CA GLN A 135 0.38 -0.93 22.91
C GLN A 135 1.10 -0.38 21.67
N ASN A 136 2.36 0.02 21.84
CA ASN A 136 3.20 0.63 20.79
C ASN A 136 2.62 1.92 20.17
N ALA A 137 1.64 2.55 20.83
CA ALA A 137 1.19 3.90 20.50
C ALA A 137 2.03 4.93 21.26
N TYR A 138 2.48 5.93 20.53
CA TYR A 138 3.36 6.98 21.03
C TYR A 138 2.87 8.34 20.54
N LEU A 139 3.20 9.36 21.31
CA LEU A 139 2.90 10.74 20.95
C LEU A 139 3.89 11.18 19.87
N PHE A 140 3.37 11.84 18.83
CA PHE A 140 4.15 12.45 17.76
C PHE A 140 4.17 13.97 17.96
N SER A 141 5.37 14.53 18.11
CA SER A 141 5.60 15.99 18.26
C SER A 141 4.71 16.66 19.31
N ASP A 142 4.43 15.98 20.42
CA ASP A 142 3.55 16.44 21.51
C ASP A 142 2.12 16.85 21.10
N SER A 143 1.67 16.46 19.90
CA SER A 143 0.48 17.04 19.25
C SER A 143 -0.61 16.03 18.93
N LEU A 144 -0.25 14.75 18.73
CA LEU A 144 -1.21 13.69 18.42
C LEU A 144 -0.70 12.32 18.84
N TRP A 145 -1.63 11.43 19.18
CA TRP A 145 -1.35 10.02 19.40
C TRP A 145 -1.42 9.26 18.09
N LEU A 146 -0.34 8.56 17.72
CA LEU A 146 -0.34 7.67 16.57
C LEU A 146 -0.51 6.22 17.00
N ILE A 147 -1.66 5.65 16.65
CA ILE A 147 -2.03 4.27 16.92
C ILE A 147 -1.48 3.38 15.80
N PRO A 148 -0.67 2.36 16.13
CA PRO A 148 -0.09 1.44 15.16
C PRO A 148 -1.14 0.53 14.54
N THR A 149 -0.74 -0.19 13.48
CA THR A 149 -1.58 -1.19 12.84
C THR A 149 -0.84 -2.47 12.55
N TRP A 150 -1.59 -3.56 12.46
CA TRP A 150 -1.11 -4.88 12.11
C TRP A 150 -1.97 -5.45 10.99
N SER A 151 -1.34 -6.18 10.08
CA SER A 151 -2.06 -6.98 9.10
C SER A 151 -2.70 -8.21 9.75
N SER A 152 -3.66 -8.79 9.04
CA SER A 152 -4.00 -10.20 9.24
C SER A 152 -2.74 -11.07 9.14
N PRO A 153 -2.71 -12.24 9.82
CA PRO A 153 -1.64 -13.22 9.63
C PRO A 153 -1.44 -13.54 8.15
N ILE A 154 -0.17 -13.62 7.76
CA ILE A 154 0.28 -13.95 6.41
C ILE A 154 0.92 -15.33 6.47
N GLU A 155 0.40 -16.27 5.69
CA GLU A 155 1.06 -17.56 5.51
C GLU A 155 2.16 -17.42 4.45
N ALA A 156 3.41 -17.33 4.89
CA ALA A 156 4.58 -17.22 4.01
C ALA A 156 5.16 -18.59 3.70
N LYS A 157 5.14 -18.99 2.43
CA LYS A 157 5.56 -20.32 1.97
C LYS A 157 6.89 -20.26 1.23
N ALA A 158 7.82 -21.13 1.62
CA ALA A 158 9.05 -21.37 0.89
C ALA A 158 8.79 -22.39 -0.22
N ALA A 159 8.55 -21.95 -1.46
CA ALA A 159 8.45 -22.86 -2.60
C ALA A 159 9.33 -22.37 -3.75
N LYS A 160 9.66 -23.27 -4.69
CA LYS A 160 10.33 -22.89 -5.93
C LYS A 160 9.44 -21.86 -6.63
N GLN A 161 9.92 -20.64 -6.80
CA GLN A 161 9.29 -19.68 -7.69
C GLN A 161 9.25 -20.32 -9.07
N ARG A 162 8.09 -20.79 -9.50
CA ARG A 162 7.86 -20.95 -10.92
C ARG A 162 7.87 -19.52 -11.45
N HIS A 163 8.82 -19.19 -12.32
CA HIS A 163 8.73 -18.03 -13.21
C HIS A 163 7.56 -18.24 -14.20
N GLY A 164 6.38 -18.59 -13.69
CA GLY A 164 5.16 -18.44 -14.45
C GLY A 164 4.90 -16.94 -14.48
N GLU A 165 4.68 -16.42 -15.68
CA GLU A 165 3.93 -15.18 -15.88
C GLU A 165 2.88 -15.07 -14.79
N ALA A 166 2.90 -13.99 -14.01
CA ALA A 166 1.97 -13.77 -12.91
C ALA A 166 0.57 -14.18 -13.40
N VAL A 167 0.11 -15.34 -12.93
CA VAL A 167 -1.19 -15.87 -13.32
C VAL A 167 -2.15 -14.75 -12.98
N SER A 168 -2.88 -14.26 -13.98
CA SER A 168 -3.96 -13.28 -13.86
C SER A 168 -5.07 -13.91 -13.02
N GLY A 169 -4.78 -14.10 -11.73
CA GLY A 169 -5.50 -15.06 -10.90
C GLY A 169 -6.75 -14.47 -10.29
N ASN A 170 -6.74 -13.17 -10.00
CA ASN A 170 -7.87 -12.47 -9.40
C ASN A 170 -8.14 -11.20 -10.19
N GLN A 171 -9.00 -11.29 -11.20
CA GLN A 171 -9.60 -10.12 -11.83
C GLN A 171 -10.86 -9.75 -11.05
N ALA A 172 -10.98 -8.49 -10.65
CA ALA A 172 -12.25 -7.97 -10.18
C ALA A 172 -13.00 -7.35 -11.36
N GLU A 173 -14.28 -7.67 -11.53
CA GLU A 173 -15.15 -7.02 -12.51
C GLU A 173 -16.02 -6.00 -11.78
N ARG A 174 -15.92 -4.73 -12.18
CA ARG A 174 -16.83 -3.67 -11.74
C ARG A 174 -17.88 -3.43 -12.80
N ILE A 175 -19.13 -3.37 -12.36
CA ILE A 175 -20.29 -3.19 -13.22
C ILE A 175 -20.91 -1.82 -12.90
N MET A 176 -20.82 -0.89 -13.84
CA MET A 176 -21.39 0.45 -13.70
C MET A 176 -22.58 0.62 -14.64
N ARG A 177 -23.75 0.97 -14.09
CA ARG A 177 -24.94 1.25 -14.90
C ARG A 177 -24.95 2.73 -15.32
N VAL A 178 -24.74 2.97 -16.61
CA VAL A 178 -24.74 4.32 -17.20
C VAL A 178 -26.17 4.84 -17.31
N ASN A 179 -27.07 4.04 -17.85
CA ASN A 179 -28.51 4.28 -17.87
C ASN A 179 -29.25 2.93 -17.90
N GLU A 180 -30.58 2.94 -18.05
CA GLU A 180 -31.41 1.73 -18.06
C GLU A 180 -30.95 0.68 -19.09
N ASN A 181 -30.39 1.13 -20.20
CA ASN A 181 -30.04 0.28 -21.34
C ASN A 181 -28.53 0.08 -21.53
N LYS A 182 -27.69 0.73 -20.72
CA LYS A 182 -26.23 0.71 -20.89
C LYS A 182 -25.50 0.41 -19.60
N VAL A 183 -24.71 -0.65 -19.65
CA VAL A 183 -23.83 -1.09 -18.57
C VAL A 183 -22.39 -1.10 -19.08
N ILE A 184 -21.48 -0.52 -18.31
CA ILE A 184 -20.05 -0.61 -18.53
C ILE A 184 -19.51 -1.67 -17.58
N ARG A 185 -18.71 -2.60 -18.11
CA ARG A 185 -17.99 -3.60 -17.33
C ARG A 185 -16.51 -3.32 -17.46
N ILE A 186 -15.84 -3.17 -16.33
CA ILE A 186 -14.41 -2.89 -16.30
C ILE A 186 -13.76 -3.98 -15.46
N ARG A 187 -12.74 -4.63 -16.02
CA ARG A 187 -11.95 -5.64 -15.33
C ARG A 187 -10.64 -5.04 -14.87
N GLU A 188 -10.32 -5.21 -13.60
CA GLU A 188 -9.05 -4.81 -13.01
C GLU A 188 -8.26 -6.03 -12.55
N ASP A 189 -6.95 -6.02 -12.81
CA ASP A 189 -6.04 -7.04 -12.28
C ASP A 189 -5.72 -6.70 -10.83
N ALA A 190 -6.35 -7.39 -9.86
CA ALA A 190 -6.20 -7.08 -8.43
C ALA A 190 -4.75 -7.24 -7.91
N VAL A 191 -3.97 -8.07 -8.61
CA VAL A 191 -2.61 -8.48 -8.22
C VAL A 191 -1.51 -7.65 -8.91
N GLN A 192 -1.85 -6.90 -9.97
CA GLN A 192 -0.85 -6.11 -10.72
C GLN A 192 -0.76 -4.65 -10.24
N SER A 193 0.15 -3.88 -10.85
CA SER A 193 0.46 -2.48 -10.54
C SER A 193 -0.79 -1.62 -10.30
N ILE A 194 -0.70 -0.71 -9.33
CA ILE A 194 -1.75 0.26 -8.94
C ILE A 194 -2.36 1.03 -10.14
N ALA A 195 -1.61 1.16 -11.22
CA ALA A 195 -2.04 1.83 -12.45
C ALA A 195 -3.08 1.04 -13.27
N ARG A 196 -3.34 -0.22 -12.90
CA ARG A 196 -4.37 -1.08 -13.48
C ARG A 196 -5.63 -1.20 -12.63
N HIS A 197 -5.67 -0.51 -11.49
CA HIS A 197 -6.82 -0.48 -10.59
C HIS A 197 -7.71 0.72 -10.95
N ILE A 198 -9.01 0.56 -10.74
CA ILE A 198 -9.96 1.67 -10.82
C ILE A 198 -9.98 2.35 -9.46
N TRP A 199 -9.63 3.62 -9.45
CA TRP A 199 -9.66 4.44 -8.25
C TRP A 199 -11.05 5.02 -8.03
N ASP A 200 -11.44 5.17 -6.76
CA ASP A 200 -12.75 5.73 -6.40
C ASP A 200 -12.95 7.14 -6.97
N CYS A 201 -11.89 7.95 -7.06
CA CYS A 201 -11.97 9.26 -7.72
C CYS A 201 -12.33 9.16 -9.21
N GLY A 202 -11.91 8.10 -9.90
CA GLY A 202 -12.32 7.81 -11.27
C GLY A 202 -13.80 7.46 -11.38
N LEU A 203 -14.31 6.68 -10.44
CA LEU A 203 -15.75 6.36 -10.35
C LEU A 203 -16.59 7.62 -10.06
N SER A 204 -16.15 8.44 -9.10
CA SER A 204 -16.78 9.72 -8.77
C SER A 204 -16.78 10.68 -9.96
N MET A 205 -15.67 10.75 -10.71
CA MET A 205 -15.60 11.54 -11.94
C MET A 205 -16.59 11.04 -13.00
N CYS A 206 -16.71 9.73 -13.19
CA CYS A 206 -17.71 9.17 -14.10
C CYS A 206 -19.15 9.53 -13.70
N GLN A 207 -19.46 9.50 -12.40
CA GLN A 207 -20.77 9.89 -11.88
C GLN A 207 -21.02 11.40 -12.10
N PHE A 208 -20.03 12.24 -11.80
CA PHE A 208 -20.11 13.69 -12.04
C PHE A 208 -20.39 14.00 -13.52
N ILE A 209 -19.67 13.37 -14.45
CA ILE A 209 -19.88 13.56 -15.89
C ILE A 209 -21.29 13.12 -16.31
N LYS A 210 -21.81 12.04 -15.72
CA LYS A 210 -23.16 11.54 -16.00
C LYS A 210 -24.24 12.52 -15.52
N GLU A 211 -24.10 13.06 -14.31
CA GLU A 211 -25.05 14.00 -13.72
C GLU A 211 -25.04 15.36 -14.45
N ASN A 212 -23.86 15.82 -14.87
CA ASN A 212 -23.67 17.11 -15.53
C ASN A 212 -23.60 17.00 -17.05
N LYS A 213 -24.09 15.90 -17.64
CA LYS A 213 -23.96 15.61 -19.08
C LYS A 213 -24.48 16.75 -19.95
N ASP A 214 -25.55 17.42 -19.53
CA ASP A 214 -26.24 18.42 -20.34
C ASP A 214 -25.46 19.73 -20.39
N GLU A 215 -24.75 20.08 -19.31
CA GLU A 215 -23.81 21.19 -19.25
C GLU A 215 -22.52 20.89 -20.02
N LEU A 216 -22.09 19.62 -19.98
CA LEU A 216 -20.88 19.15 -20.66
C LEU A 216 -21.06 18.95 -22.19
N LYS A 217 -22.30 18.97 -22.71
CA LYS A 217 -22.58 18.85 -24.15
C LYS A 217 -21.94 19.92 -25.01
N ASN A 218 -21.59 21.07 -24.42
CA ASN A 218 -20.97 22.20 -25.14
C ASN A 218 -19.47 21.99 -25.40
N TYR A 219 -18.88 20.89 -24.92
CA TYR A 219 -17.49 20.55 -25.15
C TYR A 219 -17.39 19.41 -26.18
N ASP A 220 -16.95 19.75 -27.39
CA ASP A 220 -16.83 18.77 -28.49
C ASP A 220 -15.64 17.80 -28.31
N THR A 221 -14.67 18.17 -27.47
CA THR A 221 -13.43 17.41 -27.28
C THR A 221 -13.17 17.14 -25.81
N LEU A 222 -13.02 15.86 -25.47
CA LEU A 222 -12.63 15.40 -24.15
C LEU A 222 -11.23 14.77 -24.21
N LEU A 223 -10.29 15.33 -23.45
CA LEU A 223 -8.93 14.81 -23.32
C LEU A 223 -8.74 14.18 -21.94
N GLU A 224 -8.60 12.86 -21.91
CA GLU A 224 -8.24 12.13 -20.69
C GLU A 224 -6.71 12.05 -20.55
N LEU A 225 -6.17 12.70 -19.52
CA LEU A 225 -4.75 12.63 -19.18
C LEU A 225 -4.48 11.44 -18.26
N GLY A 226 -3.35 10.74 -18.47
CA GLY A 226 -2.98 9.58 -17.65
C GLY A 226 -3.59 8.24 -18.10
N ASN A 227 -4.36 8.21 -19.19
CA ASN A 227 -4.83 6.96 -19.77
C ASN A 227 -3.65 6.15 -20.33
N HIS A 228 -3.48 4.91 -19.88
CA HIS A 228 -2.42 3.97 -20.29
C HIS A 228 -2.59 3.43 -21.72
N LYS A 229 -2.90 4.27 -22.70
CA LYS A 229 -2.75 3.89 -24.10
C LYS A 229 -1.26 3.88 -24.42
N LYS A 230 -0.67 2.68 -24.50
CA LYS A 230 0.62 2.48 -25.17
C LYS A 230 0.53 3.18 -26.53
N ARG A 231 1.31 4.25 -26.72
CA ARG A 231 1.66 4.70 -28.08
C ARG A 231 2.29 3.49 -28.76
N LYS A 232 1.60 2.92 -29.75
CA LYS A 232 2.27 2.05 -30.71
C LYS A 232 3.33 2.91 -31.39
N ALA A 233 4.59 2.56 -31.17
CA ALA A 233 5.66 2.95 -32.07
C ALA A 233 5.52 2.14 -33.37
#